data_AF-A0A7W1TZF9-F1
#
_entry.id   AF-A0A7W1TZF9-F1
#
_cell.length_a   1.000
_cell.length_b   1.000
_cell.length_c   1.000
_cell.angle_alpha   90.00
_cell.angle_beta   90.00
_cell.angle_gamma   90.00
#
_symmetry.space_group_name_H-M   'P 1'
#
loop_
_entity.id
_entity.type
_entity.pdbx_description
1 polymer ?
#
loop_
_entity_poly.entity_id
_entity_poly.type
_entity_poly.pdbx_seq_one_letter_code
_entity_poly.pdbx_strand_id
1 'polypeptide(L)'
;MWARHFEVFLSIWLSLSWLIFRYPKDSYLMLHDFSIALIITTISLLNYKYRYIHLLNLFTALWLIILVVVRHTPITDAPYQNYMVIGLILLIFAVIPPRASHPPEEWENFIESKLNKNLKK
;
A
#
# COMPACT_ATOMS: atom_id res chain seq x y z
N MET A 1 -11.13 -4.83 0.46
CA MET A 1 -10.98 -3.38 0.76
C MET A 1 -10.06 -3.06 1.95
N TRP A 2 -9.88 -3.97 2.91
CA TRP A 2 -9.03 -3.74 4.09
C TRP A 2 -7.60 -3.30 3.76
N ALA A 3 -6.93 -3.95 2.80
CA ALA A 3 -5.57 -3.58 2.40
C ALA A 3 -5.42 -2.10 1.99
N ARG A 4 -6.41 -1.53 1.30
CA ARG A 4 -6.37 -0.12 0.85
C ARG A 4 -6.44 0.87 2.02
N HIS A 5 -7.20 0.52 3.07
CA HIS A 5 -7.25 1.32 4.29
C HIS A 5 -5.91 1.29 5.02
N PHE A 6 -5.25 0.12 5.05
CA PHE A 6 -3.93 -0.03 5.65
C PHE A 6 -2.85 0.74 4.88
N GLU A 7 -2.94 0.83 3.56
CA GLU A 7 -2.04 1.69 2.77
C GLU A 7 -2.17 3.17 3.15
N VAL A 8 -3.40 3.66 3.38
CA VAL A 8 -3.60 5.04 3.87
C VAL A 8 -3.01 5.19 5.28
N PHE A 9 -3.23 4.23 6.18
CA PHE A 9 -2.62 4.24 7.50
C PHE A 9 -1.08 4.28 7.42
N LEU A 10 -0.47 3.48 6.53
CA LEU A 10 0.97 3.48 6.30
C LEU A 10 1.46 4.83 5.74
N SER A 11 0.71 5.48 4.86
CA SER A 11 1.05 6.82 4.35
C SER A 11 1.03 7.87 5.46
N ILE A 12 0.06 7.80 6.37
CA ILE A 12 -0.02 8.69 7.54
C ILE A 12 1.14 8.42 8.49
N TRP A 13 1.42 7.14 8.78
CA TRP A 13 2.56 6.73 9.59
C TRP A 13 3.88 7.26 9.02
N LEU A 14 4.12 7.10 7.71
CA LEU A 14 5.33 7.59 7.06
C LEU A 14 5.44 9.12 7.15
N SER A 15 4.33 9.84 6.94
CA SER A 15 4.26 11.30 7.06
C SER A 15 4.57 11.82 8.47
N LEU A 16 4.35 11.01 9.51
CA LEU A 16 4.63 11.37 10.91
C LEU A 16 5.98 10.83 11.39
N SER A 17 6.64 9.98 10.62
CA SER A 17 7.85 9.26 11.06
C SER A 17 9.03 10.19 11.37
N TRP A 18 9.12 11.34 10.70
CA TRP A 18 10.15 12.36 10.98
C TRP A 18 10.08 12.91 12.41
N LEU A 19 8.88 13.00 13.02
CA LEU A 19 8.71 13.44 14.41
C LEU A 19 9.32 12.43 15.40
N ILE A 20 9.15 11.15 15.09
CA ILE A 20 9.59 10.03 15.94
C ILE A 20 11.10 9.87 15.85
N PHE A 21 11.63 9.87 14.64
CA PHE A 21 13.05 9.63 14.39
C PHE A 21 13.92 10.90 14.45
N ARG A 22 13.32 12.08 14.64
CA ARG A 22 13.98 13.38 14.82
C ARG A 22 15.06 13.65 13.76
N TYR A 23 14.63 13.71 12.50
CA TYR A 23 15.57 13.91 11.40
C TYR A 23 16.41 15.20 11.56
N PRO A 24 17.69 15.21 11.14
CA PRO A 24 18.53 16.41 11.16
C PRO A 24 17.95 17.53 10.28
N LYS A 25 18.12 18.80 10.65
CA LYS A 25 17.46 19.97 10.01
C LYS A 25 17.52 20.03 8.47
N ASP A 26 18.50 19.42 7.81
CA ASP A 26 18.63 19.32 6.34
C ASP A 26 17.93 18.08 5.76
N SER A 27 16.69 17.82 6.17
CA SER A 27 16.03 16.52 5.99
C SER A 27 15.51 16.26 4.56
N TYR A 28 16.40 15.92 3.62
CA TYR A 28 16.01 15.24 2.37
C TYR A 28 15.08 14.03 2.65
N LEU A 29 15.31 13.34 3.77
CA LEU A 29 14.48 12.24 4.28
C LEU A 29 13.02 12.65 4.56
N MET A 30 12.80 13.85 5.11
CA MET A 30 11.44 14.33 5.38
C MET A 30 10.68 14.54 4.07
N LEU A 31 11.32 15.17 3.09
CA LEU A 31 10.71 15.40 1.78
C LEU A 31 10.46 14.08 1.04
N HIS A 32 11.38 13.12 1.16
CA HIS A 32 11.21 11.76 0.65
C HIS A 32 10.01 11.07 1.29
N ASP A 33 9.88 11.11 2.62
CA ASP A 33 8.73 10.52 3.35
C ASP A 33 7.40 11.09 2.89
N PHE A 34 7.29 12.42 2.80
CA PHE A 34 6.08 13.07 2.31
C PHE A 34 5.76 12.72 0.86
N SER A 35 6.79 12.63 0.00
CA SER A 35 6.61 12.26 -1.40
C SER A 35 6.09 10.83 -1.55
N ILE A 36 6.68 9.89 -0.82
CA ILE A 36 6.25 8.49 -0.82
C ILE A 36 4.87 8.34 -0.20
N ALA A 37 4.59 9.03 0.91
CA ALA A 37 3.27 9.03 1.53
C ALA A 37 2.20 9.51 0.55
N LEU A 38 2.44 10.64 -0.14
CA LEU A 38 1.52 11.19 -1.14
C LEU A 38 1.26 10.21 -2.29
N ILE A 39 2.30 9.52 -2.77
CA ILE A 39 2.18 8.49 -3.81
C ILE A 39 1.27 7.36 -3.33
N ILE A 40 1.52 6.81 -2.14
CA ILE A 40 0.72 5.71 -1.56
C ILE A 40 -0.73 6.14 -1.37
N THR A 41 -0.97 7.32 -0.79
CA THR A 41 -2.34 7.84 -0.59
C THR A 41 -3.06 7.99 -1.92
N THR A 42 -2.39 8.55 -2.93
CA THR A 42 -2.98 8.78 -4.26
C THR A 42 -3.33 7.46 -4.95
N ILE A 43 -2.43 6.48 -4.92
CA ILE A 43 -2.69 5.14 -5.48
C ILE A 43 -3.87 4.47 -4.76
N SER A 44 -3.91 4.56 -3.42
CA SER A 44 -4.98 3.95 -2.63
C SER A 44 -6.35 4.58 -2.94
N LEU A 45 -6.43 5.91 -3.07
CA LEU A 45 -7.67 6.62 -3.43
C LEU A 45 -8.12 6.30 -4.87
N LEU A 46 -7.19 6.32 -5.83
CA LEU A 46 -7.51 6.04 -7.23
C LEU A 46 -7.91 4.58 -7.49
N ASN A 47 -7.57 3.66 -6.58
CA ASN A 47 -7.93 2.26 -6.69
C ASN A 47 -9.45 2.01 -6.64
N TYR A 48 -10.25 2.98 -6.16
CA TYR A 48 -11.72 2.89 -6.28
C TYR A 48 -12.17 2.89 -7.75
N LYS A 49 -11.45 3.62 -8.63
CA LYS A 49 -11.79 3.75 -10.05
C LYS A 49 -11.04 2.76 -10.93
N TYR A 50 -9.79 2.45 -10.61
CA TYR A 50 -8.92 1.63 -11.45
C TYR A 50 -8.53 0.32 -10.77
N ARG A 51 -9.00 -0.83 -11.32
CA ARG A 51 -8.85 -2.17 -10.74
C ARG A 51 -7.40 -2.57 -10.47
N TYR A 52 -6.45 -2.14 -11.31
CA TYR A 52 -5.05 -2.58 -11.28
C TYR A 52 -4.07 -1.53 -10.77
N ILE A 53 -4.53 -0.35 -10.37
CA ILE A 53 -3.61 0.74 -9.99
C ILE A 53 -2.81 0.43 -8.73
N HIS A 54 -3.34 -0.45 -7.88
CA HIS A 54 -2.62 -0.97 -6.71
C HIS A 54 -1.27 -1.62 -7.05
N LEU A 55 -1.09 -2.12 -8.28
CA LEU A 55 0.20 -2.67 -8.70
C LEU A 55 1.29 -1.60 -8.76
N LEU A 56 0.94 -0.31 -8.83
CA LEU A 56 1.92 0.77 -8.73
C LEU A 56 2.59 0.81 -7.34
N ASN A 57 1.92 0.34 -6.29
CA ASN A 57 2.54 0.21 -4.97
C ASN A 57 3.68 -0.82 -4.96
N LEU A 58 3.76 -1.72 -5.96
CA LEU A 58 4.90 -2.62 -6.12
C LEU A 58 6.18 -1.80 -6.39
N PHE A 59 6.12 -0.79 -7.24
CA PHE A 59 7.27 0.08 -7.50
C PHE A 59 7.66 0.88 -6.27
N THR A 60 6.67 1.41 -5.54
CA THR A 60 6.91 2.14 -4.29
C THR A 60 7.54 1.24 -3.21
N ALA A 61 7.06 0.01 -3.07
CA ALA A 61 7.59 -0.98 -2.15
C ALA A 61 9.04 -1.35 -2.49
N LEU A 62 9.30 -1.66 -3.77
CA LEU A 62 10.64 -2.01 -4.24
C LEU A 62 11.60 -0.83 -4.08
N TRP A 63 11.16 0.40 -4.36
CA TRP A 63 11.97 1.60 -4.16
C TRP A 63 12.44 1.73 -2.70
N LEU A 64 11.53 1.58 -1.73
CA LEU A 64 11.87 1.63 -0.31
C LEU A 64 12.87 0.53 0.09
N ILE A 65 12.66 -0.70 -0.39
CA ILE A 65 13.55 -1.84 -0.08
C ILE A 65 14.93 -1.64 -0.70
N ILE A 66 15.00 -1.28 -1.99
CA ILE A 66 16.27 -1.07 -2.71
C ILE A 66 17.08 0.04 -2.05
N LEU A 67 16.42 1.13 -1.63
CA LEU A 67 17.08 2.25 -0.96
C LEU A 67 17.80 1.81 0.31
N VAL A 68 17.23 0.88 1.08
CA VAL A 68 17.86 0.29 2.26
C VAL A 68 19.01 -0.62 1.88
N VAL A 69 18.80 -1.52 0.90
CA VAL A 69 19.80 -2.52 0.47
C VAL A 69 21.05 -1.85 -0.11
N VAL A 70 20.88 -0.82 -0.95
CA VAL A 70 22.00 -0.13 -1.62
C VAL A 70 22.87 0.65 -0.63
N ARG A 71 22.34 1.04 0.54
CA ARG A 71 23.06 1.89 1.50
C ARG A 71 24.24 1.19 2.19
N HIS A 72 24.34 -0.15 2.13
CA HIS A 72 25.49 -0.97 2.60
C HIS A 72 26.13 -0.50 3.92
N THR A 73 25.31 -0.10 4.90
CA THR A 73 25.80 0.31 6.23
C THR A 73 25.75 -0.87 7.20
N PRO A 74 26.79 -1.12 8.02
CA PRO A 74 26.81 -2.24 8.96
C PRO A 74 25.76 -2.11 10.09
N ILE A 75 25.32 -0.89 10.38
CA ILE A 75 24.20 -0.61 11.29
C ILE A 75 23.22 0.28 10.52
N THR A 76 22.02 -0.23 10.26
CA THR A 76 20.98 0.53 9.56
C THR A 76 20.32 1.51 10.52
N ASP A 77 20.33 2.81 10.18
CA ASP A 77 19.66 3.82 10.98
C ASP A 77 18.14 3.53 11.09
N ALA A 78 17.53 3.92 12.20
CA ALA A 78 16.10 3.68 12.48
C ALA A 78 15.13 4.08 11.33
N PRO A 79 15.33 5.21 10.60
CA PRO A 79 14.45 5.58 9.48
C PRO A 79 14.48 4.57 8.33
N TYR A 80 15.65 4.00 8.05
CA TYR A 80 15.82 3.03 6.96
C TYR A 80 15.29 1.65 7.36
N GLN A 81 15.36 1.29 8.64
CA GLN A 81 14.65 0.10 9.14
C GLN A 81 13.13 0.26 8.97
N ASN A 82 12.60 1.46 9.24
CA ASN A 82 11.19 1.78 9.00
C ASN A 82 10.82 1.64 7.51
N TYR A 83 11.66 2.12 6.58
CA TYR A 83 11.43 1.92 5.15
C TYR A 83 11.41 0.45 4.75
N MET A 84 12.28 -0.38 5.32
CA MET A 84 12.29 -1.81 5.04
C MET A 84 10.97 -2.46 5.47
N VAL A 85 10.49 -2.16 6.67
CA VAL A 85 9.23 -2.72 7.20
C VAL A 85 8.03 -2.25 6.37
N ILE A 86 7.92 -0.94 6.10
CA ILE A 86 6.83 -0.38 5.30
C ILE A 86 6.86 -0.94 3.87
N GLY A 87 8.05 -1.03 3.26
CA GLY A 87 8.24 -1.59 1.92
C GLY A 87 7.78 -3.03 1.83
N LEU A 88 8.13 -3.88 2.79
CA LEU A 88 7.69 -5.28 2.83
C LEU A 88 6.17 -5.41 3.01
N ILE A 89 5.56 -4.61 3.88
CA ILE A 89 4.09 -4.62 4.07
C ILE A 89 3.38 -4.15 2.80
N LEU A 90 3.87 -3.08 2.16
CA LEU A 90 3.33 -2.60 0.88
C LEU A 90 3.47 -3.63 -0.23
N LEU A 91 4.58 -4.39 -0.26
CA LEU A 91 4.78 -5.46 -1.23
C LEU A 91 3.69 -6.53 -1.10
N ILE A 92 3.35 -6.94 0.12
CA ILE A 92 2.26 -7.89 0.39
C ILE A 92 0.92 -7.31 -0.11
N PHE A 93 0.62 -6.05 0.18
CA PHE A 93 -0.63 -5.41 -0.25
C PHE A 93 -0.70 -5.10 -1.76
N ALA A 94 0.44 -4.97 -2.42
CA ALA A 94 0.51 -4.85 -3.87
C ALA A 94 0.13 -6.16 -4.57
N VAL A 95 0.46 -7.32 -3.97
CA VAL A 95 0.09 -8.64 -4.50
C VAL A 95 -1.38 -8.98 -4.24
N ILE A 96 -1.95 -8.53 -3.11
CA ILE A 96 -3.32 -8.86 -2.74
C ILE A 96 -4.34 -8.02 -3.55
N PRO A 97 -5.25 -8.67 -4.32
CA PRO A 97 -6.20 -7.94 -5.14
C PRO A 97 -7.23 -7.17 -4.27
N PRO A 98 -7.71 -6.00 -4.73
CA PRO A 98 -8.64 -5.15 -3.97
C PRO A 98 -9.95 -5.84 -3.54
N ARG A 99 -10.43 -6.77 -4.37
CA ARG A 99 -11.67 -7.54 -4.21
C ARG A 99 -11.46 -8.93 -3.59
N ALA A 100 -10.34 -9.19 -2.92
CA ALA A 100 -10.08 -10.50 -2.28
C ALA A 100 -11.15 -10.93 -1.26
N SER A 101 -11.93 -9.98 -0.73
CA SER A 101 -13.02 -10.25 0.23
C SER A 101 -14.36 -10.57 -0.44
N HIS A 102 -14.49 -10.36 -1.76
CA HIS A 102 -15.70 -10.70 -2.50
C HIS A 102 -15.59 -12.10 -3.10
N PRO A 103 -16.70 -12.84 -3.19
CA PRO A 103 -16.72 -14.08 -3.96
C PRO A 103 -16.38 -13.80 -5.44
N PRO A 104 -15.95 -14.83 -6.20
CA PRO A 104 -15.74 -14.70 -7.64
C PRO A 104 -17.00 -14.19 -8.35
N GLU A 105 -16.83 -13.33 -9.35
CA GLU A 105 -17.96 -12.73 -10.10
C GLU A 105 -18.89 -13.82 -10.70
N GLU A 106 -18.35 -14.97 -11.09
CA GLU A 106 -19.16 -16.10 -11.58
C GLU A 106 -20.09 -16.71 -10.53
N TRP A 107 -19.67 -16.72 -9.26
CA TRP A 107 -20.51 -17.23 -8.16
C TRP A 107 -21.63 -16.25 -7.85
N GLU A 108 -21.35 -14.94 -7.89
CA GLU A 108 -22.37 -13.90 -7.73
C GLU A 108 -23.43 -14.01 -8.82
N ASN A 109 -23.01 -14.09 -10.09
CA ASN A 109 -23.90 -14.26 -11.24
C ASN A 109 -24.75 -15.54 -11.15
N PHE A 110 -24.16 -16.65 -10.69
CA PHE A 110 -24.88 -17.90 -10.49
C PHE A 110 -25.99 -17.75 -9.45
N ILE A 111 -25.68 -17.16 -8.29
CA ILE A 111 -26.65 -16.94 -7.20
C ILE A 111 -27.78 -16.02 -7.67
N GLU A 112 -27.48 -14.92 -8.36
CA GLU A 112 -28.48 -14.00 -8.92
C GLU A 112 -29.40 -14.70 -9.93
N SER A 113 -28.83 -15.50 -10.84
CA SER A 113 -29.62 -16.24 -11.82
C SER A 113 -30.60 -17.23 -11.17
N LYS A 114 -30.20 -17.85 -10.05
CA LYS A 114 -31.01 -18.81 -9.31
C LYS A 114 -32.13 -18.12 -8.52
N LEU A 115 -31.82 -16.99 -7.87
CA LEU A 115 -32.81 -16.16 -7.19
C LEU A 115 -33.88 -15.63 -8.17
N ASN A 116 -33.47 -15.13 -9.32
CA ASN A 116 -34.39 -14.62 -10.35
C ASN A 116 -35.30 -15.71 -10.93
N LYS A 117 -34.83 -16.97 -11.02
CA LYS A 117 -35.68 -18.10 -11.43
C LYS A 117 -36.73 -18.46 -10.37
N ASN A 118 -36.40 -18.35 -9.09
CA ASN A 118 -37.31 -18.69 -8.00
C ASN A 118 -38.41 -17.63 -7.80
N LEU A 119 -38.12 -16.35 -8.04
CA LEU A 119 -39.10 -15.26 -7.94
C LEU A 119 -40.14 -15.25 -9.08
N LYS A 120 -39.90 -15.99 -10.16
CA LYS A 120 -40.82 -16.12 -11.31
C LYS A 120 -41.75 -17.33 -11.23
N LYS A 121 -41.62 -18.16 -10.20
CA LYS A 121 -42.52 -19.29 -9.90
C LYS A 121 -43.53 -18.89 -8.84
#